data_AF-A0A7V1BSC5-F1
#
_entry.id   AF-A0A7V1BSC5-F1
#
_cell.length_a   1.000
_cell.length_b   1.000
_cell.length_c   1.000
_cell.angle_alpha   90.00
_cell.angle_beta   90.00
_cell.angle_gamma   90.00
#
_symmetry.space_group_name_H-M   'P 1'
#
loop_
_entity.id
_entity.type
_entity.pdbx_description
1 polymer ?
#
loop_
_entity_poly.entity_id
_entity_poly.type
_entity_poly.pdbx_seq_one_letter_code
_entity_poly.pdbx_strand_id
1 'polypeptide(L)' 'LQFGDLVFFDTRINVKPGHVGIYLGDNLFAHASSKKGVTISSLNHSYYNSRFMGGRRVEPNGTF' A
#
# COMPACT_ATOMS: atom_id res chain seq x y z
N LEU A 1 -3.08 11.25 -1.05
CA LEU A 1 -1.81 10.49 -1.00
C LEU A 1 -0.73 11.30 -1.66
N GLN A 2 0.44 11.33 -1.06
CA GLN A 2 1.66 11.97 -1.56
C GLN A 2 2.77 10.93 -1.66
N PHE A 3 3.75 11.17 -2.54
CA PHE A 3 4.91 10.30 -2.68
C PHE A 3 5.53 9.99 -1.30
N GLY A 4 5.80 8.72 -1.03
CA GLY A 4 6.37 8.24 0.22
C GLY A 4 5.35 7.84 1.29
N ASP A 5 4.05 8.11 1.11
CA ASP A 5 3.03 7.64 2.04
C ASP A 5 2.96 6.10 2.05
N LEU A 6 2.80 5.49 3.22
CA LEU A 6 2.46 4.08 3.32
C LEU A 6 1.00 3.88 2.94
N VAL A 7 0.71 2.89 2.10
CA VAL A 7 -0.65 2.50 1.69
C VAL A 7 -0.97 1.11 2.23
N PHE A 8 -2.16 0.96 2.82
CA PHE A 8 -2.56 -0.24 3.55
C PHE A 8 -3.71 -0.96 2.86
N PHE A 9 -3.71 -2.29 2.93
CA PHE A 9 -4.71 -3.12 2.28
C PHE A 9 -5.24 -4.27 3.15
N ASP A 10 -6.51 -4.59 2.98
CA ASP A 10 -7.20 -5.73 3.58
C ASP A 10 -7.09 -6.98 2.68
N THR A 11 -5.93 -7.63 2.71
CA THR A 11 -5.63 -8.82 1.87
C THR A 11 -5.67 -10.13 2.64
N ARG A 12 -5.84 -10.10 3.96
CA ARG A 12 -5.81 -11.29 4.83
C ARG A 12 -7.06 -11.33 5.71
N ILE A 13 -7.71 -12.50 5.77
CA ILE A 13 -9.02 -12.69 6.42
C ILE A 13 -9.01 -12.31 7.90
N ASN A 14 -7.92 -12.57 8.63
CA ASN A 14 -7.84 -12.40 10.08
C ASN A 14 -6.78 -11.38 10.54
N VAL A 15 -6.16 -10.62 9.63
CA VAL A 15 -5.11 -9.64 9.97
C VAL A 15 -5.35 -8.36 9.17
N LYS A 16 -5.60 -7.25 9.87
CA LYS A 16 -5.81 -5.94 9.25
C LYS A 16 -4.91 -4.88 9.91
N PRO A 17 -4.12 -4.13 9.13
CA PRO A 17 -3.89 -4.28 7.68
C PRO A 17 -3.10 -5.56 7.35
N GLY A 18 -3.49 -6.25 6.27
CA GLY A 18 -2.90 -7.53 5.86
C GLY A 18 -1.77 -7.40 4.84
N HIS A 19 -1.61 -6.21 4.23
CA HIS A 19 -0.56 -5.87 3.28
C HIS A 19 -0.26 -4.36 3.29
N VAL A 20 0.96 -3.99 2.92
CA VAL A 20 1.43 -2.60 2.87
C VAL A 20 2.28 -2.35 1.62
N GLY A 21 2.29 -1.10 1.16
CA GLY A 21 3.20 -0.61 0.13
C GLY A 21 3.56 0.87 0.34
N ILE A 22 4.45 1.39 -0.50
CA ILE A 22 4.86 2.80 -0.51
C ILE A 22 4.29 3.46 -1.75
N TYR A 23 3.53 4.54 -1.57
CA TYR A 23 2.94 5.30 -2.66
C TYR A 23 4.00 6.05 -3.47
N LEU A 24 3.92 5.94 -4.79
CA LEU A 24 4.89 6.51 -5.73
C LEU A 24 4.34 7.72 -6.49
N GLY A 25 3.08 8.11 -6.29
CA GLY A 25 2.39 9.06 -7.17
C GLY A 25 1.59 8.35 -8.27
N ASP A 26 0.76 9.09 -8.99
CA ASP A 26 -0.01 8.61 -10.15
C ASP A 26 -0.81 7.33 -9.93
N ASN A 27 -1.37 7.15 -8.73
CA ASN A 27 -2.05 5.92 -8.31
C ASN A 27 -1.17 4.67 -8.38
N LEU A 28 0.16 4.80 -8.29
CA LEU A 28 1.13 3.71 -8.26
C LEU A 28 1.71 3.53 -6.86
N PHE A 29 2.06 2.30 -6.54
CA PHE A 29 2.74 1.96 -5.29
C PHE A 29 3.73 0.81 -5.47
N ALA A 30 4.85 0.87 -4.76
CA ALA A 30 5.82 -0.22 -4.65
C ALA A 30 5.45 -1.13 -3.48
N HIS A 31 5.55 -2.43 -3.67
CA HIS A 31 5.28 -3.41 -2.61
C HIS A 31 5.91 -4.77 -2.89
N ALA A 32 6.02 -5.61 -1.85
CA ALA A 32 6.43 -7.01 -1.99
C ALA A 32 5.20 -7.88 -2.25
N SER A 33 4.94 -8.23 -3.52
CA SER A 33 3.89 -9.17 -3.91
C SER A 33 4.28 -10.59 -3.53
N SER A 34 3.35 -11.35 -2.95
CA SER A 34 3.54 -12.77 -2.64
C SER A 34 3.84 -13.64 -3.87
N LYS A 35 3.49 -13.19 -5.08
CA LYS A 35 3.72 -13.94 -6.33
C LYS A 35 4.87 -13.38 -7.18
N LYS A 36 5.10 -12.07 -7.14
CA LYS A 36 6.01 -11.37 -8.06
C LYS A 36 7.25 -10.79 -7.39
N GLY A 37 7.40 -10.95 -6.07
CA GLY A 37 8.45 -10.26 -5.31
C GLY A 37 8.21 -8.74 -5.30
N VAL A 38 9.29 -7.96 -5.24
CA VAL A 38 9.21 -6.49 -5.24
C VAL A 38 8.72 -5.99 -6.60
N THR A 39 7.60 -5.30 -6.61
CA THR A 39 6.96 -4.84 -7.86
C THR A 39 6.19 -3.54 -7.65
N ILE A 40 5.79 -2.92 -8.76
CA ILE A 40 4.95 -1.73 -8.78
C ILE A 40 3.57 -2.13 -9.29
N SER A 41 2.53 -1.74 -8.56
CA SER A 41 1.15 -1.98 -8.91
C SER A 41 0.36 -0.67 -8.90
N SER A 42 -0.77 -0.64 -9.60
CA SER A 42 -1.71 0.49 -9.55
C SER A 42 -2.77 0.28 -8.48
N LEU A 43 -3.10 1.33 -7.73
CA LEU A 43 -4.25 1.40 -6.83
C LEU A 43 -5.58 1.27 -7.59
N ASN A 44 -5.61 1.59 -8.89
CA ASN A 44 -6.78 1.41 -9.74
C ASN A 44 -7.00 -0.04 -10.16
N HIS A 45 -6.02 -0.92 -9.93
CA HIS A 45 -6.19 -2.35 -10.20
C HIS A 45 -7.27 -2.91 -9.25
N SER A 46 -8.29 -3.58 -9.82
CA SER A 46 -9.50 -4.03 -9.10
C SER A 46 -9.20 -4.73 -7.77
N TYR A 47 -8.20 -5.62 -7.76
CA TYR A 47 -7.76 -6.33 -6.56
C TYR A 47 -7.32 -5.40 -5.41
N TYR A 48 -6.53 -4.37 -5.71
CA TYR A 48 -6.01 -3.43 -4.70
C TYR A 48 -7.02 -2.35 -4.37
N ASN A 49 -7.77 -1.87 -5.37
CA ASN A 49 -8.84 -0.89 -5.18
C ASN A 49 -9.86 -1.38 -4.14
N SER A 50 -10.38 -2.61 -4.32
CA SER A 50 -11.39 -3.18 -3.43
C SER A 50 -10.87 -3.51 -2.03
N ARG A 51 -9.57 -3.39 -1.79
CA ARG A 51 -8.91 -3.73 -0.51
C ARG A 51 -8.21 -2.53 0.11
N PHE A 52 -8.25 -1.37 -0.54
CA PHE A 52 -7.54 -0.19 -0.10
C PHE A 52 -8.17 0.35 1.19
N MET A 53 -7.37 0.42 2.25
CA MET A 53 -7.82 0.88 3.58
C MET A 53 -7.48 2.36 3.82
N GLY A 54 -6.58 2.94 3.03
CA GLY A 54 -6.09 4.30 3.21
C GLY A 54 -4.55 4.36 3.18
N GLY A 55 -4.02 5.56 3.37
CA GLY A 55 -2.58 5.76 3.51
C GLY A 55 -2.21 6.67 4.67
N ARG A 56 -0.99 6.50 5.17
CA ARG A 56 -0.43 7.22 6.31
C ARG A 56 0.97 7.69 5.98
N ARG A 57 1.26 8.95 6.29
CA ARG A 57 2.61 9.50 6.24
C ARG A 57 3.35 9.13 7.51
N VAL A 58 4.58 8.67 7.36
CA VAL A 58 5.49 8.50 8.50
C VAL A 58 6.26 9.80 8.64
N GLU A 59 6.11 10.47 9.78
CA GLU A 59 6.85 11.69 10.04
C GLU A 59 8.33 11.35 10.26
N PRO A 60 9.27 12.26 9.90
CA PRO A 60 10.71 11.99 9.97
C PRO A 60 11.24 11.64 11.36
N ASN A 61 10.46 11.88 12.41
CA ASN A 61 10.73 11.49 13.80
C ASN A 61 10.18 10.09 14.18
N GLY A 62 9.63 9.32 13.22
CA GLY A 62 9.14 7.97 13.44
C GLY A 62 7.79 7.89 14.16
N THR A 63 7.08 9.00 14.34
CA THR A 63 5.70 8.97 14.86
C THR A 63 4.72 8.68 13.74
N PHE A 64 3.80 7.75 14.02
CA PHE A 64 2.69 7.43 13.13
C PHE A 64 1.50 8.29 13.49
#